data_AF-A0A434TTY7-F1
#
_entry.id   AF-A0A434TTY7-F1
#
_cell.length_a   1.000
_cell.length_b   1.000
_cell.length_c   1.000
_cell.angle_alpha   90.00
_cell.angle_beta   90.00
_cell.angle_gamma   90.00
#
_symmetry.space_group_name_H-M   'P 1'
#
loop_
_entity.id
_entity.type
_entity.pdbx_description
1 polymer ?
#
loop_
_entity_poly.entity_id
_entity_poly.type
_entity_poly.pdbx_seq_one_letter_code
_entity_poly.pdbx_strand_id
1 'polypeptide(L)' 'MNALTPTVSTGPLPASRKIHKPGVLHPQIRVPMREIAVHPTAGEPLVTVYDPSGPYT' A
#
# COMPACT_ATOMS: atom_id res chain seq x y z
N MET A 1 11.90 33.15 10.07
CA MET A 1 10.66 32.51 9.62
C MET A 1 10.57 31.18 10.36
N ASN A 2 9.78 31.10 11.44
CA ASN A 2 9.60 29.84 12.17
C ASN A 2 8.53 29.01 11.44
N ALA A 3 8.95 28.10 10.57
CA ALA A 3 8.04 27.15 9.96
C ALA A 3 7.73 26.05 10.99
N LEU A 4 6.46 25.93 11.39
CA LEU A 4 5.99 24.76 12.15
C LEU A 4 6.01 23.55 11.20
N THR A 5 6.80 22.54 11.50
CA THR A 5 6.79 21.28 10.73
C THR A 5 5.47 20.55 11.02
N PRO A 6 4.63 20.29 10.00
CA PRO A 6 3.38 19.58 10.22
C PRO A 6 3.64 18.13 10.60
N THR A 7 2.82 17.60 11.51
CA THR A 7 2.81 16.17 11.83
C THR A 7 2.21 15.41 10.65
N VAL A 8 2.98 14.50 10.05
CA VAL A 8 2.55 13.67 8.91
C VAL A 8 1.92 12.38 9.44
N SER A 9 0.74 12.01 8.94
CA SER A 9 0.13 10.72 9.23
C SER A 9 0.85 9.60 8.49
N THR A 10 1.21 8.55 9.21
CA THR A 10 1.89 7.37 8.67
C THR A 10 1.29 6.09 9.23
N GLY A 11 1.62 4.96 8.61
CA GLY A 11 1.19 3.62 9.00
C GLY A 11 0.20 3.02 8.01
N PRO A 12 -0.14 1.72 8.18
CA PRO A 12 -1.00 1.01 7.25
C PRO A 12 -2.36 1.71 7.09
N LEU A 13 -2.83 1.82 5.85
CA LEU A 13 -4.18 2.32 5.61
C LEU A 13 -5.19 1.30 6.14
N PRO A 14 -6.25 1.74 6.85
CA PRO A 14 -7.19 0.83 7.51
C PRO A 14 -7.72 -0.27 6.61
N ALA A 15 -7.84 -1.49 7.16
CA ALA A 15 -8.33 -2.69 6.48
C ALA A 15 -7.56 -3.10 5.20
N SER A 16 -6.35 -2.58 5.00
CA SER A 16 -5.50 -2.91 3.86
C SER A 16 -4.07 -3.20 4.29
N ARG A 17 -3.31 -3.85 3.41
CA ARG A 17 -1.87 -4.07 3.59
C ARG A 17 -1.09 -3.69 2.33
N LYS A 18 0.07 -3.06 2.53
CA LYS A 18 1.05 -2.78 1.47
C LYS A 18 1.61 -4.11 0.94
N ILE A 19 1.67 -4.24 -0.37
CA ILE A 19 2.36 -5.35 -1.04
C ILE A 19 3.27 -4.79 -2.14
N HIS A 20 4.23 -5.60 -2.56
CA HIS A 20 5.14 -5.25 -3.65
C HIS A 20 5.16 -6.36 -4.68
N LYS A 21 4.84 -6.03 -5.94
CA LYS A 21 4.97 -6.95 -7.06
C LYS A 21 6.34 -6.79 -7.72
N PRO A 22 7.05 -7.90 -8.06
CA PRO A 22 8.33 -7.81 -8.75
C PRO A 22 8.14 -7.37 -10.21
N GLY A 23 9.10 -6.60 -10.74
CA GLY A 23 9.19 -6.33 -12.17
C GLY A 23 9.59 -7.57 -12.97
N VAL A 24 9.18 -7.64 -14.23
CA VAL A 24 9.54 -8.74 -15.14
C VAL A 24 10.93 -8.53 -15.76
N LEU A 25 11.15 -7.37 -16.41
CA LEU A 25 12.43 -7.03 -17.04
C LEU A 25 13.50 -6.63 -16.01
N HIS A 26 13.06 -6.08 -14.87
CA HIS A 26 13.92 -5.60 -13.80
C HIS A 26 13.42 -6.19 -12.46
N PRO A 27 13.86 -7.40 -12.09
CA PRO A 27 13.37 -8.12 -10.91
C PRO A 27 13.58 -7.41 -9.57
N GLN A 28 14.53 -6.47 -9.52
CA GLN A 28 14.81 -5.63 -8.36
C GLN A 28 13.74 -4.55 -8.12
N ILE A 29 12.93 -4.22 -9.13
CA ILE A 29 11.85 -3.24 -8.99
C ILE A 29 10.72 -3.85 -8.16
N ARG A 30 10.31 -3.10 -7.13
CA ARG A 30 9.20 -3.44 -6.24
C ARG A 30 8.04 -2.48 -6.48
N VAL A 31 7.08 -2.88 -7.31
CA VAL A 31 5.92 -2.05 -7.67
C VAL A 31 4.94 -2.01 -6.49
N PRO A 32 4.67 -0.84 -5.90
CA PRO A 32 3.80 -0.72 -4.74
C PRO A 32 2.33 -0.88 -5.12
N MET A 33 1.66 -1.82 -4.47
CA MET A 33 0.21 -2.00 -4.52
C MET A 33 -0.29 -2.17 -3.08
N ARG A 34 -1.61 -2.18 -2.89
CA ARG A 34 -2.19 -2.64 -1.63
C ARG A 34 -3.26 -3.69 -1.88
N GLU A 35 -3.43 -4.56 -0.90
CA GLU A 35 -4.49 -5.58 -0.90
C GLU A 35 -5.52 -5.28 0.18
N ILE A 36 -6.79 -5.48 -0.17
CA ILE A 36 -7.92 -5.37 0.74
C ILE A 36 -8.55 -6.76 0.86
N ALA A 37 -8.64 -7.24 2.10
CA ALA A 37 -9.33 -8.49 2.40
C ALA A 37 -10.84 -8.25 2.36
N VAL A 38 -11.55 -9.11 1.62
CA VAL A 38 -13.01 -9.19 1.66
C VAL A 38 -13.44 -10.14 2.76
N HIS A 39 -14.74 -10.19 3.04
CA HIS A 39 -15.27 -11.13 4.02
C HIS A 39 -14.97 -12.58 3.61
N PRO A 40 -14.52 -13.48 4.51
CA PRO A 40 -14.13 -14.84 4.16
C PRO A 40 -15.21 -15.66 3.45
N THR A 41 -16.50 -15.38 3.73
CA THR A 41 -17.62 -16.09 3.10
C THR A 41 -17.94 -15.60 1.69
N ALA A 42 -17.32 -14.52 1.22
CA ALA A 42 -17.50 -14.05 -0.16
C ALA A 42 -16.86 -15.02 -1.17
N GLY A 43 -15.85 -15.80 -0.75
CA GLY A 43 -15.13 -16.72 -1.64
C GLY A 43 -14.30 -16.03 -2.72
N GLU A 44 -14.14 -14.71 -2.63
CA GLU A 44 -13.38 -13.90 -3.58
C GLU A 44 -11.92 -13.70 -3.11
N PRO A 45 -10.97 -13.57 -4.05
CA PRO A 45 -9.60 -13.21 -3.71
C PRO A 45 -9.50 -11.78 -3.17
N LEU A 46 -8.35 -11.46 -2.56
CA LEU A 46 -8.09 -10.11 -2.08
C LEU A 46 -8.07 -9.13 -3.26
N VAL A 47 -8.68 -7.95 -3.05
CA VAL A 47 -8.72 -6.91 -4.07
C VAL A 47 -7.38 -6.18 -4.08
N THR A 48 -6.63 -6.29 -5.17
CA THR A 48 -5.39 -5.52 -5.39
C THR A 48 -5.74 -4.15 -5.98
N VAL A 49 -5.31 -3.07 -5.35
CA VAL A 49 -5.46 -1.70 -5.87
C VAL A 49 -4.13 -0.97 -5.93
N TYR A 50 -4.07 0.06 -6.78
CA TYR A 50 -2.91 0.94 -6.90
C TYR A 50 -2.66 1.71 -5.60
N ASP A 51 -1.39 1.92 -5.24
CA ASP A 51 -1.03 2.55 -3.97
C ASP A 51 0.04 3.65 -4.11
N PRO A 52 -0.37 4.93 -4.26
CA PRO A 52 0.56 6.06 -4.39
C PRO A 52 1.13 6.56 -3.06
N SER A 53 0.83 5.91 -1.92
CA SER A 53 1.24 6.38 -0.58
C SER A 53 2.75 6.29 -0.31
N GLY A 54 3.53 5.59 -1.13
CA GLY A 54 4.97 5.42 -0.92
C GLY A 54 5.31 4.72 0.40
N PRO A 55 6.46 5.06 1.02
CA PRO A 55 6.92 4.47 2.30
C PRO A 55 6.13 4.91 3.53
N TYR A 56 5.13 5.79 3.38
CA TYR A 56 4.37 6.32 4.51
C TYR A 56 3.35 5.32 5.07
N THR A 57 3.08 4.21 4.36
CA THR A 57 2.09 3.18 4.74
C THR A 57 2.68 1.78 4.70
#